data_AF-A0A525IIG7-F1
#
_entry.id   AF-A0A525IIG7-F1
#
_cell.length_a   1.000
_cell.length_b   1.000
_cell.length_c   1.000
_cell.angle_alpha   90.00
_cell.angle_beta   90.00
_cell.angle_gamma   90.00
#
_symmetry.space_group_name_H-M   'P 1'
#
loop_
_entity.id
_entity.type
_entity.pdbx_description
1 polymer ?
#
loop_
_entity_poly.entity_id
_entity_poly.type
_entity_poly.pdbx_seq_one_letter_code
_entity_poly.pdbx_strand_id
1 'polypeptide(L)'
;MRNGLYSLHMHMLDGVKGRDSGVLILRDGRFLGGGPYFWSVGTYTAGDGTWKGEFTTNQHTPLADPFQRPLSGGQEATSGFSGTFAGDEAEAFGTTLVGTRSLSFRATLKRIADD
;
A
#
# COMPACT_ATOMS: atom_id res chain seq x y z
N MET A 1 14.90 -5.44 0.50
CA MET A 1 14.66 -3.99 0.31
C MET A 1 15.44 -3.20 1.34
N ARG A 2 15.91 -2.01 0.97
CA ARG A 2 16.66 -1.12 1.86
C ARG A 2 15.69 -0.35 2.74
N ASN A 3 16.12 0.01 3.95
CA ASN A 3 15.39 0.98 4.76
C ASN A 3 15.42 2.35 4.04
N GLY A 4 14.36 3.13 4.22
CA GLY A 4 14.24 4.43 3.57
C GLY A 4 12.81 4.91 3.40
N LEU A 5 12.72 6.12 2.86
CA LEU A 5 11.47 6.72 2.40
C LEU A 5 11.23 6.34 0.93
N TYR A 6 10.02 5.89 0.63
CA TYR A 6 9.59 5.46 -0.69
C TYR A 6 8.37 6.25 -1.15
N SER A 7 8.34 6.67 -2.42
CA SER A 7 7.10 7.08 -3.08
C SER A 7 6.27 5.84 -3.40
N LEU A 8 4.95 5.91 -3.22
CA LEU A 8 4.00 4.84 -3.49
C LEU A 8 2.99 5.28 -4.56
N HIS A 9 2.77 4.44 -5.56
CA HIS A 9 1.64 4.55 -6.48
C HIS A 9 0.89 3.23 -6.52
N MET A 10 -0.44 3.29 -6.33
CA MET A 10 -1.30 2.11 -6.31
C MET A 10 -2.49 2.29 -7.24
N HIS A 11 -2.93 1.19 -7.84
CA HIS A 11 -4.23 1.10 -8.50
C HIS A 11 -4.88 -0.25 -8.21
N MET A 12 -6.20 -0.23 -8.12
CA MET A 12 -7.00 -1.46 -8.00
C MET A 12 -7.05 -2.19 -9.35
N LEU A 13 -7.24 -3.51 -9.28
CA LEU A 13 -7.36 -4.39 -10.43
C LEU A 13 -8.82 -4.86 -10.60
N ASP A 14 -9.04 -5.84 -11.48
CA ASP A 14 -10.33 -6.53 -11.66
C ASP A 14 -11.53 -5.60 -11.95
N GLY A 15 -11.27 -4.54 -12.73
CA GLY A 15 -12.29 -3.56 -13.14
C GLY A 15 -12.69 -2.55 -12.06
N VAL A 16 -12.09 -2.61 -10.87
CA VAL A 16 -12.32 -1.65 -9.80
C VAL A 16 -11.58 -0.35 -10.11
N LYS A 17 -12.32 0.75 -10.21
CA LYS A 17 -11.72 2.08 -10.37
C LYS A 17 -11.32 2.63 -9.00
N GLY A 18 -10.06 2.40 -8.63
CA GLY A 18 -9.45 2.98 -7.43
C GLY A 18 -7.97 3.24 -7.68
N ARG A 19 -7.48 4.38 -7.20
CA ARG A 19 -6.08 4.77 -7.26
C ARG A 19 -5.71 5.44 -5.96
N ASP A 20 -4.46 5.27 -5.56
CA ASP A 20 -3.90 6.01 -4.44
C ASP A 20 -2.44 6.33 -4.69
N SER A 21 -1.94 7.36 -4.02
CA SER A 21 -0.52 7.71 -4.04
C SER A 21 -0.13 8.34 -2.72
N GLY A 22 1.09 8.07 -2.29
CA GLY A 22 1.57 8.51 -0.98
C GLY A 22 3.03 8.15 -0.78
N VAL A 23 3.41 7.99 0.48
CA VAL A 23 4.76 7.58 0.87
C VAL A 23 4.71 6.43 1.85
N LEU A 24 5.77 5.62 1.85
CA LEU A 24 6.05 4.60 2.86
C LEU A 24 7.43 4.84 3.47
N ILE A 25 7.56 4.71 4.78
CA ILE A 25 8.83 4.56 5.47
C ILE A 25 9.00 3.07 5.75
N LEU A 26 10.04 2.45 5.20
CA LEU A 26 10.41 1.06 5.45
C LEU A 26 11.58 1.01 6.41
N ARG A 27 11.45 0.24 7.49
CA ARG A 27 12.51 0.05 8.47
C ARG A 27 12.40 -1.33 9.13
N ASP A 28 13.45 -2.12 8.97
CA ASP A 28 13.68 -3.36 9.72
C ASP A 28 12.46 -4.31 9.76
N GLY A 29 11.85 -4.53 8.58
CA GLY A 29 10.70 -5.43 8.42
C GLY A 29 9.35 -4.82 8.83
N ARG A 30 9.30 -3.52 9.11
CA ARG A 30 8.06 -2.76 9.38
C ARG A 30 7.93 -1.61 8.40
N PHE A 31 6.70 -1.18 8.15
CA PHE A 31 6.48 0.07 7.44
C PHE A 31 5.32 0.89 8.00
N LEU A 32 5.45 2.19 7.82
CA LEU A 32 4.42 3.19 8.06
C LEU A 32 4.18 3.92 6.75
N GLY A 33 2.92 4.22 6.45
CA GLY A 33 2.55 4.77 5.17
C GLY A 33 1.37 5.71 5.24
N GLY A 34 1.24 6.54 4.22
CA GLY A 34 0.05 7.34 4.06
C GLY A 34 0.12 8.29 2.89
N GLY A 35 -1.03 8.89 2.63
CA GLY A 35 -1.23 9.91 1.63
C GLY A 35 -2.29 10.91 2.08
N PRO A 36 -2.88 11.66 1.14
CA PRO A 36 -3.86 12.69 1.45
C PRO A 36 -5.11 12.18 2.20
N TYR A 37 -5.47 10.90 2.05
CA TYR A 37 -6.73 10.36 2.56
C TYR A 37 -6.59 9.17 3.51
N PHE A 38 -5.55 8.36 3.32
CA PHE A 38 -5.36 7.08 4.01
C PHE A 38 -4.03 7.03 4.75
N TRP A 39 -3.99 6.22 5.81
CA TRP A 39 -2.77 5.77 6.47
C TRP A 39 -2.66 4.25 6.33
N SER A 40 -1.43 3.73 6.45
CA SER A 40 -1.15 2.29 6.42
C SER A 40 -0.05 1.94 7.43
N VAL A 41 -0.19 0.78 8.09
CA VAL A 41 0.83 0.22 8.98
C VAL A 41 0.96 -1.26 8.70
N GLY A 42 2.18 -1.76 8.53
CA GLY A 42 2.39 -3.15 8.18
C GLY A 42 3.75 -3.72 8.54
N THR A 43 3.89 -5.00 8.24
CA THR A 43 5.15 -5.74 8.35
C THR A 43 5.50 -6.36 7.01
N TYR A 44 6.79 -6.58 6.78
CA TYR A 44 7.27 -7.22 5.57
C TYR A 44 8.53 -8.05 5.84
N THR A 45 8.73 -9.03 4.97
CA THR A 45 10.00 -9.74 4.82
C THR A 45 10.51 -9.50 3.41
N ALA A 46 11.84 -9.41 3.24
CA ALA A 46 12.46 -9.21 1.93
C ALA A 46 13.77 -9.99 1.83
N GLY A 47 13.95 -10.69 0.71
CA GLY A 47 15.11 -11.53 0.41
C GLY A 47 15.07 -12.03 -1.03
N ASP A 48 16.22 -12.33 -1.60
CA ASP A 48 16.35 -12.93 -2.95
C ASP A 48 15.57 -12.18 -4.06
N GLY A 49 15.57 -10.85 -4.00
CA GLY A 49 14.83 -10.00 -4.97
C GLY A 49 13.31 -10.02 -4.81
N THR A 50 12.79 -10.66 -3.77
CA THR A 50 11.35 -10.75 -3.47
C THR A 50 11.00 -10.13 -2.12
N TRP A 51 9.77 -9.67 -1.98
CA TRP A 51 9.25 -9.18 -0.71
C TRP A 51 7.78 -9.53 -0.57
N LYS A 52 7.33 -9.66 0.67
CA LYS A 52 5.94 -9.98 1.00
C LYS A 52 5.62 -9.48 2.38
N GLY A 53 4.34 -9.30 2.66
CA GLY A 53 3.91 -8.79 3.95
C GLY A 53 2.42 -8.64 4.06
N GLU A 54 2.03 -8.02 5.15
CA GLU A 54 0.66 -7.71 5.48
C GLU A 54 0.58 -6.31 6.09
N PHE A 55 -0.56 -5.66 5.88
CA PHE A 55 -0.79 -4.33 6.42
C PHE A 55 -2.25 -4.04 6.62
N THR A 56 -2.47 -3.04 7.46
CA THR A 56 -3.76 -2.46 7.72
C THR A 56 -3.79 -1.03 7.21
N THR A 57 -4.89 -0.62 6.60
CA THR A 57 -5.13 0.75 6.15
C THR A 57 -6.48 1.26 6.59
N ASN A 58 -6.58 2.55 6.89
CA ASN A 58 -7.85 3.21 7.13
C ASN A 58 -7.82 4.66 6.64
N GLN A 59 -9.01 5.20 6.41
CA GLN A 59 -9.21 6.58 6.01
C GLN A 59 -9.11 7.51 7.23
N HIS A 60 -8.37 8.61 7.10
CA HIS A 60 -8.32 9.69 8.10
C HIS A 60 -8.97 10.98 7.61
N THR A 61 -8.96 11.23 6.30
CA THR A 61 -9.51 12.45 5.67
C THR A 61 -10.56 12.07 4.62
N PRO A 62 -11.74 12.71 4.61
CA PRO A 62 -12.75 12.51 3.58
C PRO A 62 -12.20 12.76 2.17
N LEU A 63 -12.73 12.03 1.18
CA LEU A 63 -12.35 12.26 -0.21
C LEU A 63 -12.77 13.67 -0.65
N ALA A 64 -11.95 14.32 -1.48
CA ALA A 64 -12.24 15.66 -1.97
C ALA A 64 -13.55 15.75 -2.77
N ASP A 65 -13.91 14.67 -3.47
CA ASP A 65 -15.21 14.54 -4.15
C ASP A 65 -16.23 13.93 -3.17
N PRO A 66 -17.27 14.69 -2.75
CA PRO A 66 -18.26 14.21 -1.78
C PRO A 66 -19.19 13.11 -2.33
N PHE A 67 -19.19 12.88 -3.65
CA PHE A 67 -19.95 11.79 -4.28
C PHE A 67 -19.15 10.50 -4.42
N GLN A 68 -17.82 10.56 -4.23
CA GLN A 68 -17.00 9.36 -4.15
C GLN A 68 -17.11 8.71 -2.76
N ARG A 69 -16.90 7.40 -2.73
CA ARG A 69 -16.88 6.61 -1.50
C ARG A 69 -15.58 5.83 -1.46
N PRO A 70 -14.88 5.80 -0.30
CA PRO A 70 -13.77 4.88 -0.11
C PRO A 70 -14.25 3.45 -0.34
N LEU A 71 -13.39 2.62 -0.93
CA LEU A 71 -13.72 1.21 -1.17
C LEU A 71 -14.06 0.50 0.14
N SER A 72 -13.34 0.83 1.22
CA SER A 72 -13.55 0.27 2.56
C SER A 72 -14.77 0.83 3.30
N GLY A 73 -15.49 1.80 2.73
CA GLY A 73 -16.64 2.43 3.40
C GLY A 73 -16.29 3.13 4.72
N GLY A 74 -15.05 3.62 4.86
CA GLY A 74 -14.56 4.24 6.09
C GLY A 74 -14.24 3.24 7.21
N GLN A 75 -14.20 1.95 6.89
CA GLN A 75 -13.72 0.91 7.79
C GLN A 75 -12.23 0.63 7.55
N GLU A 76 -11.59 0.13 8.59
CA GLU A 76 -10.25 -0.40 8.51
C GLU A 76 -10.22 -1.66 7.63
N ALA A 77 -9.22 -1.76 6.77
CA ALA A 77 -9.07 -2.85 5.82
C ALA A 77 -7.68 -3.50 5.97
N THR A 78 -7.66 -4.83 6.04
CA THR A 78 -6.42 -5.61 6.12
C THR A 78 -6.09 -6.18 4.75
N SER A 79 -4.79 -6.22 4.46
CA SER A 79 -4.28 -6.63 3.16
C SER A 79 -3.05 -7.52 3.29
N GLY A 80 -2.92 -8.48 2.39
CA GLY A 80 -1.68 -9.24 2.17
C GLY A 80 -1.11 -8.92 0.80
N PHE A 81 0.21 -8.92 0.67
CA PHE A 81 0.88 -8.68 -0.62
C PHE A 81 2.14 -9.51 -0.79
N SER A 82 2.56 -9.64 -2.05
CA SER A 82 3.88 -10.14 -2.44
C SER A 82 4.34 -9.48 -3.73
N GLY A 83 5.64 -9.48 -3.98
CA GLY A 83 6.21 -8.97 -5.22
C GLY A 83 7.73 -9.00 -5.24
N THR A 84 8.31 -8.14 -6.07
CA THR A 84 9.75 -8.13 -6.36
C THR A 84 10.34 -6.76 -6.10
N PHE A 85 11.67 -6.71 -5.91
CA PHE A 85 12.41 -5.46 -5.78
C PHE A 85 13.77 -5.55 -6.47
N ALA A 86 14.23 -4.43 -7.03
CA ALA A 86 15.55 -4.29 -7.63
C ALA A 86 16.07 -2.86 -7.41
N GLY A 87 17.24 -2.74 -6.76
CA GLY A 87 17.80 -1.43 -6.44
C GLY A 87 16.88 -0.59 -5.56
N ASP A 88 16.44 0.55 -6.09
CA ASP A 88 15.53 1.49 -5.44
C ASP A 88 14.07 1.32 -5.82
N GLU A 89 13.75 0.35 -6.68
CA GLU A 89 12.39 0.11 -7.16
C GLU A 89 11.82 -1.19 -6.61
N ALA A 90 10.52 -1.20 -6.35
CA ALA A 90 9.79 -2.40 -5.96
C ALA A 90 8.37 -2.40 -6.53
N GLU A 91 7.84 -3.60 -6.71
CA GLU A 91 6.49 -3.83 -7.15
C GLU A 91 5.81 -4.81 -6.19
N ALA A 92 4.53 -4.58 -5.91
CA ALA A 92 3.70 -5.49 -5.13
C ALA A 92 2.35 -5.73 -5.82
N PHE A 93 1.90 -6.98 -5.71
CA PHE A 93 0.53 -7.38 -5.93
C PHE A 93 -0.04 -7.81 -4.60
N GLY A 94 -1.24 -7.34 -4.30
CA GLY A 94 -1.89 -7.68 -3.06
C GLY A 94 -3.39 -7.73 -3.15
N THR A 95 -3.94 -8.19 -2.04
CA THR A 95 -5.36 -8.42 -1.85
C THR A 95 -5.77 -7.74 -0.57
N THR A 96 -6.78 -6.89 -0.67
CA THR A 96 -7.40 -6.16 0.44
C THR A 96 -8.76 -6.79 0.75
N LEU A 97 -9.02 -7.07 2.03
CA LEU A 97 -10.31 -7.52 2.52
C LEU A 97 -11.15 -6.34 2.97
N VAL A 98 -12.32 -6.17 2.36
CA VAL A 98 -13.30 -5.12 2.69
C VAL A 98 -14.67 -5.77 2.86
N GLY A 99 -15.12 -5.86 4.12
CA GLY A 99 -16.36 -6.57 4.44
C GLY A 99 -16.29 -8.01 3.92
N THR A 100 -17.19 -8.37 2.99
CA THR A 100 -17.24 -9.70 2.36
C THR A 100 -16.51 -9.77 1.02
N ARG A 101 -15.86 -8.69 0.59
CA ARG A 101 -15.19 -8.59 -0.72
C ARG A 101 -13.68 -8.67 -0.58
N SER A 102 -13.09 -9.36 -1.53
CA SER A 102 -11.65 -9.38 -1.76
C SER A 102 -11.36 -8.51 -2.98
N LEU A 103 -10.49 -7.52 -2.84
CA LEU A 103 -10.13 -6.58 -3.90
C LEU A 103 -8.63 -6.64 -4.17
N SER A 104 -8.26 -6.89 -5.42
CA SER A 104 -6.87 -6.96 -5.83
C SER A 104 -6.31 -5.56 -6.15
N PHE A 105 -5.04 -5.33 -5.86
CA PHE A 105 -4.33 -4.10 -6.22
C PHE A 105 -2.92 -4.39 -6.71
N ARG A 106 -2.37 -3.43 -7.45
CA ARG A 106 -0.95 -3.36 -7.80
C ARG A 106 -0.36 -2.06 -7.29
N ALA A 107 0.83 -2.14 -6.70
CA ALA A 107 1.57 -1.01 -6.19
C ALA A 107 3.00 -0.99 -6.75
N THR A 108 3.50 0.21 -7.03
CA THR A 108 4.92 0.44 -7.35
C THR A 108 5.52 1.41 -6.34
N LEU A 109 6.77 1.13 -5.96
CA LEU A 109 7.51 1.90 -4.99
C LEU A 109 8.84 2.35 -5.61
N LYS A 110 9.27 3.56 -5.26
CA LYS A 110 10.61 4.07 -5.57
C LYS A 110 11.21 4.72 -4.33
N ARG A 111 12.42 4.30 -3.93
CA ARG A 111 13.15 4.91 -2.81
C ARG A 111 13.58 6.32 -3.20
N ILE A 112 13.30 7.28 -2.32
CA ILE A 112 13.58 8.71 -2.55
C ILE A 112 14.49 9.32 -1.49
N ALA A 113 14.65 8.68 -0.33
CA ALA A 113 15.62 9.07 0.69
C ALA A 113 15.99 7.89 1.59
N ASP A 114 17.10 8.03 2.31
CA ASP A 114 17.48 7.18 3.44
C ASP A 114 16.60 7.50 4.67
N ASP A 115 16.54 6.61 5.68
CA ASP A 115 15.76 6.76 6.93
C ASP A 115 16.60 7.10 8.17
#